data_AF-A0A956QI22-F1
#
_entry.id   AF-A0A956QI22-F1
#
_cell.length_a   1.000
_cell.length_b   1.000
_cell.length_c   1.000
_cell.angle_alpha   90.00
_cell.angle_beta   90.00
_cell.angle_gamma   90.00
#
_symmetry.space_group_name_H-M   'P 1'
#
loop_
_entity.id
_entity.type
_entity.pdbx_description
1 polymer ?
#
loop_
_entity_poly.entity_id
_entity_poly.type
_entity_poly.pdbx_seq_one_letter_code
_entity_poly.pdbx_strand_id
1 'polypeptide(L)'
;MRKNSGLTLGTTLLVLLLLIVLGFTVSSLSVSHLQLTGQANRHDRAQELVDSALALALEKVLASDGQFGQNTTDAKVELRPEDAPEKTVAYVCFDRDEARRLGVGYSVNNLASDVSTAGWNDEVVPRRAVHLVAEGTYRGTPARAECVVALPPFPYGIASAGPISGGEGLLVAGIPVGETVASGVERLDPEKLTPSHIISTAEGANSVHLAAGTRISGDLEVRDLAVLDFDPAGTGIEIGGQVLTTASPEKIPHIPLSDYDPAAMPDLQVLVGNDYSGETVTGFLRWQGNSSADQLRFRNGLELDGALIFVDGDLHISGGVRGTGALVVTGNLTIEGGAALDTDNRMAALSGGKLTLHGDGQNASYFLGMVYSEGGIEATDLTVLGTLVQAGDGKSLTLEHANVILREDLAEAEVPINVGTTTTTTTTTTPSLLPGSKASLTLPSSPVTPGTPPGPGNIATAMNVGGGGANNPKLDQVLDILRATVGEVFTDTTVTTTTVPTTTVFPWVTTTVTDQWPRASFAPSRVLAPQQRTRLLLWRPL
;
A
#
# COMPACT_ATOMS: atom_id res chain seq x y z
N MET A 1 17.39 97.22 47.89
CA MET A 1 17.03 95.82 47.57
C MET A 1 16.30 95.82 46.22
N ARG A 2 16.83 95.18 45.17
CA ARG A 2 16.07 94.88 43.94
C ARG A 2 15.58 93.44 44.00
N LYS A 3 14.39 93.17 43.45
CA LYS A 3 13.62 91.93 43.69
C LYS A 3 13.84 90.94 42.54
N ASN A 4 14.50 89.81 42.80
CA ASN A 4 14.84 88.80 41.77
C ASN A 4 13.64 87.91 41.36
N SER A 5 12.46 88.51 41.14
CA SER A 5 11.19 87.80 40.94
C SER A 5 11.03 87.13 39.57
N GLY A 6 11.88 87.45 38.58
CA GLY A 6 11.75 86.93 37.22
C GLY A 6 12.27 85.50 37.03
N LEU A 7 13.36 85.13 37.71
CA LEU A 7 14.05 83.85 37.48
C LEU A 7 13.19 82.65 37.94
N THR A 8 12.54 82.79 39.10
CA THR A 8 11.72 81.74 39.71
C THR A 8 10.49 81.38 38.89
N LEU A 9 9.90 82.35 38.18
CA LEU A 9 8.72 82.13 37.33
C LEU A 9 9.06 81.32 36.08
N GLY A 10 10.23 81.58 35.47
CA GLY A 10 10.72 80.80 34.34
C GLY A 10 10.98 79.34 34.71
N THR A 11 11.59 79.10 35.88
CA THR A 11 11.88 77.73 36.34
C THR A 11 10.61 76.95 36.72
N THR A 12 9.62 77.56 37.37
CA THR A 12 8.36 76.85 37.69
C THR A 12 7.55 76.53 36.45
N LEU A 13 7.51 77.43 35.46
CA LEU A 13 6.79 77.20 34.20
C LEU A 13 7.47 76.12 33.35
N LEU A 14 8.81 76.07 33.33
CA LEU A 14 9.57 74.99 32.66
C LEU A 14 9.36 73.62 33.34
N VAL A 15 9.35 73.57 34.68
CA VAL A 15 9.03 72.32 35.42
C VAL A 15 7.59 71.89 35.15
N LEU A 16 6.63 72.81 35.13
CA LEU A 16 5.23 72.53 34.79
C LEU A 16 5.11 71.94 33.37
N LEU A 17 5.78 72.55 32.39
CA LEU A 17 5.82 72.07 31.01
C LEU A 17 6.38 70.64 30.93
N LEU A 18 7.48 70.36 31.63
CA LEU A 18 8.12 69.04 31.65
C LEU A 18 7.22 67.98 32.30
N LEU A 19 6.53 68.32 33.39
CA LEU A 19 5.53 67.44 34.02
C LEU A 19 4.34 67.15 33.09
N ILE A 20 3.87 68.14 32.34
CA ILE A 20 2.79 67.97 31.34
C ILE A 20 3.25 67.05 30.21
N VAL A 21 4.45 67.26 29.64
CA VAL A 21 5.01 66.40 28.59
C VAL A 21 5.21 64.98 29.08
N LEU A 22 5.72 64.79 30.31
CA LEU A 22 5.87 63.48 30.93
C LEU A 22 4.50 62.78 31.11
N GLY A 23 3.49 63.51 31.59
CA GLY A 23 2.12 63.01 31.71
C GLY A 23 1.55 62.51 30.39
N PHE A 24 1.61 63.33 29.32
CA PHE A 24 1.19 62.93 27.98
C PHE A 24 1.97 61.73 27.44
N THR A 25 3.28 61.66 27.69
CA THR A 25 4.12 60.53 27.26
C THR A 25 3.70 59.23 27.93
N VAL A 26 3.49 59.24 29.25
CA VAL A 26 3.01 58.08 30.03
C VAL A 26 1.59 57.66 29.62
N SER A 27 0.69 58.61 29.37
CA SER A 27 -0.64 58.30 28.84
C SER A 27 -0.58 57.68 27.44
N SER A 28 0.26 58.20 26.54
CA SER A 28 0.43 57.64 25.20
C SER A 28 1.00 56.22 25.24
N LEU A 29 2.06 55.99 26.04
CA LEU A 29 2.64 54.65 26.23
C LEU A 29 1.63 53.65 26.80
N SER A 30 0.81 54.07 27.77
CA SER A 30 -0.25 53.24 28.34
C SER A 30 -1.30 52.84 27.28
N VAL A 31 -1.74 53.79 26.44
CA VAL A 31 -2.71 53.50 25.37
C VAL A 31 -2.11 52.59 24.31
N SER A 32 -0.87 52.83 23.88
CA SER A 32 -0.16 51.97 22.93
C SER A 32 0.03 50.55 23.47
N HIS A 33 0.40 50.38 24.75
CA HIS A 33 0.52 49.07 25.38
C HIS A 33 -0.84 48.34 25.44
N LEU A 34 -1.92 49.02 25.82
CA LEU A 34 -3.26 48.43 25.84
C LEU A 34 -3.74 48.02 24.44
N GLN A 35 -3.39 48.78 23.40
CA GLN A 35 -3.69 48.42 22.00
C GLN A 35 -2.88 47.21 21.54
N LEU A 36 -1.58 47.15 21.86
CA LEU A 36 -0.70 46.03 21.51
C LEU A 36 -1.10 44.73 22.23
N THR A 37 -1.30 44.76 23.56
CA THR A 37 -1.82 43.61 24.31
C THR A 37 -3.21 43.21 23.80
N GLY A 38 -4.08 44.19 23.53
CA GLY A 38 -5.40 43.95 22.94
C GLY A 38 -5.36 43.42 21.50
N GLN A 39 -4.23 43.51 20.78
CA GLN A 39 -4.04 42.91 19.46
C GLN A 39 -3.42 41.51 19.56
N ALA A 40 -2.39 41.32 20.40
CA ALA A 40 -1.81 40.01 20.70
C ALA A 40 -2.89 39.03 21.18
N ASN A 41 -3.59 39.37 22.26
CA ASN A 41 -4.69 38.56 22.81
C ASN A 41 -5.83 38.27 21.80
N ARG A 42 -5.97 39.06 20.72
CA ARG A 42 -6.95 38.78 19.65
C ARG A 42 -6.41 37.85 18.58
N HIS A 43 -5.09 37.84 18.35
CA HIS A 43 -4.45 36.87 17.47
C HIS A 43 -4.34 35.51 18.17
N ASP A 44 -3.91 35.47 19.43
CA ASP A 44 -3.79 34.24 20.22
C ASP A 44 -5.15 33.50 20.29
N ARG A 45 -6.24 34.23 20.62
CA ARG A 45 -7.61 33.69 20.60
C ARG A 45 -8.16 33.36 19.21
N ALA A 46 -7.55 33.87 18.14
CA ALA A 46 -7.89 33.47 16.77
C ALA A 46 -7.18 32.15 16.40
N GLN A 47 -5.93 31.96 16.82
CA GLN A 47 -5.20 30.71 16.62
C GLN A 47 -5.83 29.57 17.45
N GLU A 48 -6.06 29.76 18.75
CA GLU A 48 -6.75 28.76 19.62
C GLU A 48 -8.06 28.23 19.00
N LEU A 49 -8.85 29.13 18.39
CA LEU A 49 -10.13 28.80 17.76
C LEU A 49 -9.95 27.98 16.46
N VAL A 50 -8.90 28.28 15.70
CA VAL A 50 -8.57 27.61 14.43
C VAL A 50 -7.92 26.25 14.68
N ASP A 51 -7.01 26.14 15.65
CA ASP A 51 -6.45 24.87 16.13
C ASP A 51 -7.56 23.95 16.67
N SER A 52 -8.53 24.49 17.42
CA SER A 52 -9.70 23.74 17.88
C SER A 52 -10.58 23.22 16.73
N ALA A 53 -10.74 24.01 15.66
CA ALA A 53 -11.50 23.59 14.49
C ALA A 53 -10.75 22.52 13.66
N LEU A 54 -9.42 22.60 13.60
CA LEU A 54 -8.55 21.62 12.97
C LEU A 54 -8.59 20.28 13.73
N ALA A 55 -8.49 20.31 15.06
CA ALA A 55 -8.60 19.13 15.91
C ALA A 55 -9.97 18.44 15.76
N LEU A 56 -11.07 19.22 15.78
CA LEU A 56 -12.43 18.69 15.56
C LEU A 56 -12.64 18.14 14.14
N ALA A 57 -11.93 18.67 13.14
CA ALA A 57 -11.96 18.11 11.80
C ALA A 57 -11.19 16.79 11.72
N LEU A 58 -10.02 16.67 12.37
CA LEU A 58 -9.29 15.42 12.47
C LEU A 58 -10.10 14.36 13.23
N GLU A 59 -10.72 14.72 14.36
CA GLU A 59 -11.64 13.86 15.12
C GLU A 59 -12.75 13.29 14.23
N LYS A 60 -13.40 14.13 13.41
CA LYS A 60 -14.41 13.67 12.45
C LYS A 60 -13.85 12.75 11.36
N VAL A 61 -12.63 12.99 10.86
CA VAL A 61 -11.98 12.11 9.88
C VAL A 61 -11.70 10.73 10.50
N LEU A 62 -11.22 10.69 11.74
CA LEU A 62 -10.95 9.44 12.46
C LEU A 62 -12.25 8.68 12.83
N ALA A 63 -13.22 9.38 13.42
CA ALA A 63 -14.51 8.80 13.87
C ALA A 63 -15.50 8.47 12.72
N SER A 64 -15.02 8.47 11.47
CA SER A 64 -15.81 8.10 10.29
C SER A 64 -15.06 7.16 9.35
N ASP A 65 -14.09 6.40 9.86
CA ASP A 65 -13.26 5.46 9.09
C ASP A 65 -12.63 6.14 7.85
N GLY A 66 -12.08 7.35 8.07
CA GLY A 66 -11.48 8.17 7.02
C GLY A 66 -12.46 8.73 5.97
N GLN A 67 -13.78 8.54 6.08
CA GLN A 67 -14.75 8.90 5.03
C GLN A 67 -15.16 10.38 5.04
N PHE A 68 -15.08 11.09 6.18
CA PHE A 68 -15.44 12.51 6.27
C PHE A 68 -14.57 13.37 5.34
N GLY A 69 -15.22 14.23 4.55
CA GLY A 69 -14.56 15.04 3.55
C GLY A 69 -14.23 14.35 2.22
N GLN A 70 -14.49 13.04 2.05
CA GLN A 70 -14.45 12.39 0.72
C GLN A 70 -15.73 12.69 -0.10
N ASN A 71 -16.87 12.89 0.57
CA ASN A 71 -18.15 13.23 -0.05
C ASN A 71 -18.54 14.69 0.24
N THR A 72 -19.03 15.42 -0.77
CA THR A 72 -19.37 16.86 -0.66
C THR A 72 -20.56 17.17 0.25
N THR A 73 -21.44 16.19 0.52
CA THR A 73 -22.71 16.39 1.23
C THR A 73 -22.55 16.73 2.72
N ASP A 74 -21.48 16.27 3.36
CA ASP A 74 -21.17 16.54 4.77
C ASP A 74 -19.65 16.79 4.92
N ALA A 75 -19.22 17.91 4.32
CA ALA A 75 -17.82 18.23 4.03
C ALA A 75 -17.29 19.43 4.83
N LYS A 76 -17.92 19.79 5.96
CA LYS A 76 -17.60 21.01 6.70
C LYS A 76 -17.62 20.85 8.23
N VAL A 77 -16.64 21.48 8.88
CA VAL A 77 -16.69 21.86 10.30
C VAL A 77 -16.86 23.37 10.35
N GLU A 78 -17.85 23.83 11.12
CA GLU A 78 -17.99 25.22 11.53
C GLU A 78 -17.96 25.26 13.06
N LEU A 79 -16.92 25.88 13.62
CA LEU A 79 -16.76 26.06 15.06
C LEU A 79 -17.12 27.49 15.45
N ARG A 80 -18.20 27.63 16.22
CA ARG A 80 -18.66 28.89 16.82
C ARG A 80 -18.97 28.65 18.29
N PRO A 81 -18.12 29.12 19.23
CA PRO A 81 -18.40 28.99 20.67
C PRO A 81 -19.69 29.72 21.05
N GLU A 82 -20.41 29.20 22.04
CA GLU A 82 -21.79 29.63 22.34
C GLU A 82 -21.87 31.11 22.82
N ASP A 83 -20.96 31.52 23.70
CA ASP A 83 -20.79 32.92 24.17
C ASP A 83 -19.89 33.77 23.25
N ALA A 84 -19.65 33.36 22.00
CA ALA A 84 -18.67 34.04 21.16
C ALA A 84 -19.14 35.43 20.68
N PRO A 85 -18.25 36.44 20.66
CA PRO A 85 -18.53 37.75 20.08
C PRO A 85 -18.91 37.65 18.59
N GLU A 86 -19.70 38.60 18.07
CA GLU A 86 -19.93 38.74 16.63
C GLU A 86 -18.61 38.70 15.84
N LYS A 87 -18.63 38.02 14.68
CA LYS A 87 -17.45 37.76 13.84
C LYS A 87 -16.37 36.97 14.59
N THR A 88 -16.82 35.90 15.26
CA THR A 88 -15.99 34.85 15.83
C THR A 88 -16.47 33.50 15.32
N VAL A 89 -15.69 32.86 14.45
CA VAL A 89 -15.98 31.57 13.82
C VAL A 89 -14.72 31.01 13.17
N ALA A 90 -14.56 29.70 13.15
CA ALA A 90 -13.56 29.01 12.32
C ALA A 90 -14.21 27.91 11.46
N TYR A 91 -13.58 27.64 10.31
CA TYR A 91 -14.04 26.72 9.29
C TYR A 91 -12.93 25.74 8.89
N VAL A 92 -13.31 24.48 8.68
CA VAL A 92 -12.56 23.49 7.90
C VAL A 92 -13.51 22.96 6.85
N CYS A 93 -13.17 23.01 5.56
CA CYS A 93 -14.09 22.63 4.50
C CYS A 93 -13.39 21.86 3.36
N PHE A 94 -13.89 20.68 3.02
CA PHE A 94 -13.36 19.83 1.94
C PHE A 94 -14.04 20.10 0.59
N ASP A 95 -15.24 20.67 0.59
CA ASP A 95 -15.92 21.10 -0.64
C ASP A 95 -15.26 22.38 -1.19
N ARG A 96 -14.69 22.28 -2.39
CA ARG A 96 -13.92 23.35 -3.03
C ARG A 96 -14.77 24.58 -3.43
N ASP A 97 -16.07 24.41 -3.68
CA ASP A 97 -16.97 25.50 -4.04
C ASP A 97 -17.57 26.17 -2.79
N GLU A 98 -17.88 25.41 -1.73
CA GLU A 98 -18.25 25.98 -0.42
C GLU A 98 -17.09 26.74 0.22
N ALA A 99 -15.87 26.20 0.21
CA ALA A 99 -14.67 26.92 0.66
C ALA A 99 -14.50 28.25 -0.08
N ARG A 100 -14.69 28.23 -1.42
CA ARG A 100 -14.68 29.45 -2.27
C ARG A 100 -15.83 30.42 -1.94
N ARG A 101 -17.03 29.94 -1.58
CA ARG A 101 -18.15 30.80 -1.12
C ARG A 101 -17.86 31.47 0.22
N LEU A 102 -17.22 30.74 1.14
CA LEU A 102 -16.83 31.23 2.47
C LEU A 102 -15.58 32.13 2.42
N GLY A 103 -14.78 32.04 1.36
CA GLY A 103 -13.55 32.80 1.19
C GLY A 103 -12.35 32.21 1.94
N VAL A 104 -12.38 30.90 2.21
CA VAL A 104 -11.35 30.14 2.94
C VAL A 104 -10.66 29.12 2.04
N GLY A 105 -9.49 28.62 2.46
CA GLY A 105 -8.87 27.46 1.83
C GLY A 105 -9.65 26.16 2.03
N TYR A 106 -9.40 25.20 1.13
CA TYR A 106 -10.06 23.89 1.15
C TYR A 106 -9.12 22.80 1.70
N SER A 107 -9.68 21.87 2.46
CA SER A 107 -9.02 20.65 2.89
C SER A 107 -9.13 19.57 1.83
N VAL A 108 -8.23 18.57 1.85
CA VAL A 108 -8.28 17.41 0.95
C VAL A 108 -8.07 16.14 1.75
N ASN A 109 -9.07 15.27 1.73
CA ASN A 109 -8.94 13.90 2.20
C ASN A 109 -8.43 13.03 1.04
N ASN A 110 -7.22 12.49 1.18
CA ASN A 110 -6.57 11.60 0.22
C ASN A 110 -6.28 10.23 0.87
N LEU A 111 -7.00 9.87 1.94
CA LEU A 111 -6.76 8.65 2.74
C LEU A 111 -7.05 7.36 1.96
N ALA A 112 -8.14 7.34 1.19
CA ALA A 112 -8.54 6.22 0.33
C ALA A 112 -7.83 6.19 -1.05
N SER A 113 -6.77 6.99 -1.22
CA SER A 113 -6.06 7.19 -2.49
C SER A 113 -4.60 6.75 -2.40
N ASP A 114 -4.22 5.86 -3.32
CA ASP A 114 -2.87 5.28 -3.43
C ASP A 114 -1.90 6.20 -4.20
N VAL A 115 -2.37 7.36 -4.66
CA VAL A 115 -1.59 8.39 -5.37
C VAL A 115 -1.66 9.74 -4.65
N SER A 116 -0.55 10.49 -4.66
CA SER A 116 -0.52 11.86 -4.16
C SER A 116 -1.40 12.80 -5.01
N THR A 117 -2.00 13.80 -4.38
CA THR A 117 -2.94 14.74 -5.02
C THR A 117 -2.62 16.20 -4.70
N ALA A 118 -3.17 17.13 -5.48
CA ALA A 118 -3.00 18.57 -5.25
C ALA A 118 -3.96 19.07 -4.16
N GLY A 119 -3.37 19.55 -3.07
CA GLY A 119 -4.03 20.26 -1.98
C GLY A 119 -4.38 21.70 -2.33
N TRP A 120 -4.73 22.48 -1.31
CA TRP A 120 -4.81 23.93 -1.46
C TRP A 120 -3.41 24.54 -1.65
N ASN A 121 -3.34 25.68 -2.34
CA ASN A 121 -2.08 26.31 -2.81
C ASN A 121 -1.11 25.37 -3.57
N ASP A 122 -1.64 24.35 -4.25
CA ASP A 122 -0.89 23.34 -5.00
C ASP A 122 0.08 22.48 -4.14
N GLU A 123 -0.08 22.49 -2.80
CA GLU A 123 0.69 21.67 -1.87
C GLU A 123 0.46 20.17 -2.13
N VAL A 124 1.52 19.37 -2.11
CA VAL A 124 1.44 17.94 -2.46
C VAL A 124 0.94 17.14 -1.26
N VAL A 125 -0.33 16.75 -1.29
CA VAL A 125 -0.90 15.82 -0.30
C VAL A 125 -0.44 14.41 -0.66
N PRO A 126 0.30 13.70 0.20
CA PRO A 126 0.75 12.34 -0.07
C PRO A 126 -0.43 11.37 -0.29
N ARG A 127 -0.15 10.23 -0.91
CA ARG A 127 -1.04 9.05 -0.82
C ARG A 127 -1.33 8.73 0.64
N ARG A 128 -2.54 8.25 0.94
CA ARG A 128 -2.95 7.83 2.30
C ARG A 128 -2.80 8.92 3.39
N ALA A 129 -2.99 10.18 3.03
CA ALA A 129 -2.92 11.33 3.96
C ALA A 129 -4.14 12.26 3.85
N VAL A 130 -4.39 13.06 4.88
CA VAL A 130 -5.36 14.16 4.86
C VAL A 130 -4.66 15.50 5.07
N HIS A 131 -4.92 16.46 4.18
CA HIS A 131 -4.51 17.86 4.32
C HIS A 131 -5.69 18.63 4.92
N LEU A 132 -5.54 19.13 6.14
CA LEU A 132 -6.50 19.99 6.81
C LEU A 132 -6.08 21.46 6.71
N VAL A 133 -6.96 22.28 6.12
CA VAL A 133 -6.86 23.75 6.16
C VAL A 133 -7.95 24.27 7.07
N ALA A 134 -7.53 24.95 8.15
CA ALA A 134 -8.43 25.59 9.08
C ALA A 134 -8.25 27.12 9.01
N GLU A 135 -9.34 27.85 8.81
CA GLU A 135 -9.34 29.31 8.71
C GLU A 135 -10.47 29.91 9.52
N GLY A 136 -10.18 31.00 10.22
CA GLY A 136 -11.15 31.59 11.14
C GLY A 136 -10.86 33.03 11.48
N THR A 137 -11.80 33.61 12.23
CA THR A 137 -11.67 34.97 12.77
C THR A 137 -12.08 35.00 14.23
N TYR A 138 -11.41 35.83 15.03
CA TYR A 138 -11.84 36.19 16.39
C TYR A 138 -12.01 37.71 16.48
N ARG A 139 -13.25 38.18 16.71
CA ARG A 139 -13.62 39.61 16.63
C ARG A 139 -13.12 40.29 15.34
N GLY A 140 -13.20 39.58 14.21
CA GLY A 140 -12.69 40.04 12.90
C GLY A 140 -11.16 40.08 12.75
N THR A 141 -10.40 39.47 13.66
CA THR A 141 -8.95 39.24 13.51
C THR A 141 -8.76 37.86 12.88
N PRO A 142 -8.19 37.72 11.68
CA PRO A 142 -8.05 36.42 11.02
C PRO A 142 -6.90 35.59 11.60
N ALA A 143 -7.06 34.27 11.53
CA ALA A 143 -6.04 33.26 11.79
C ALA A 143 -6.22 32.07 10.84
N ARG A 144 -5.15 31.29 10.68
CA ARG A 144 -5.08 30.16 9.74
C ARG A 144 -4.05 29.14 10.24
N ALA A 145 -4.46 27.87 10.27
CA ALA A 145 -3.60 26.72 10.53
C ALA A 145 -3.73 25.72 9.37
N GLU A 146 -2.67 24.95 9.15
CA GLU A 146 -2.55 24.01 8.03
C GLU A 146 -1.72 22.81 8.51
N CYS A 147 -2.20 21.60 8.25
CA CYS A 147 -1.42 20.40 8.50
C CYS A 147 -1.70 19.31 7.45
N VAL A 148 -0.73 18.41 7.30
CA VAL A 148 -0.88 17.16 6.55
C VAL A 148 -0.68 16.02 7.54
N VAL A 149 -1.72 15.21 7.74
CA VAL A 149 -1.69 14.03 8.61
C VAL A 149 -1.66 12.80 7.72
N ALA A 150 -0.53 12.10 7.69
CA ALA A 150 -0.50 10.72 7.21
C ALA A 150 -1.11 9.82 8.28
N LEU A 151 -2.04 8.95 7.89
CA LEU A 151 -2.53 7.88 8.77
C LEU A 151 -1.85 6.58 8.34
N PRO A 152 -0.91 6.02 9.14
CA PRO A 152 -0.33 4.73 8.82
C PRO A 152 -1.48 3.71 8.79
N PRO A 153 -1.56 2.86 7.75
CA PRO A 153 -2.78 2.08 7.51
C PRO A 153 -3.04 1.01 8.59
N PHE A 154 -2.01 0.68 9.38
CA PHE A 154 -2.09 -0.12 10.62
C PHE A 154 -0.84 0.18 11.46
N PRO A 155 -0.95 0.60 12.74
CA PRO A 155 0.20 0.91 13.59
C PRO A 155 0.80 -0.35 14.28
N TYR A 156 0.11 -1.49 14.18
CA TYR A 156 0.48 -2.70 14.91
C TYR A 156 1.46 -3.57 14.11
N GLY A 157 2.59 -3.92 14.75
CA GLY A 157 3.46 -4.99 14.27
C GLY A 157 2.84 -6.37 14.53
N ILE A 158 2.05 -6.49 15.60
CA ILE A 158 1.30 -7.70 15.96
C ILE A 158 -0.13 -7.32 16.35
N ALA A 159 -1.12 -7.93 15.69
CA ALA A 159 -2.52 -7.80 16.05
C ALA A 159 -3.19 -9.18 16.10
N SER A 160 -3.96 -9.44 17.15
CA SER A 160 -4.52 -10.77 17.42
C SER A 160 -5.95 -10.71 17.98
N ALA A 161 -6.86 -11.43 17.34
CA ALA A 161 -8.24 -11.61 17.79
C ALA A 161 -8.29 -12.46 19.07
N GLY A 162 -7.44 -13.48 19.14
CA GLY A 162 -7.23 -14.32 20.33
C GLY A 162 -5.86 -14.14 20.99
N PRO A 163 -5.46 -15.06 21.90
CA PRO A 163 -4.30 -14.86 22.77
C PRO A 163 -2.94 -14.79 22.07
N ILE A 164 -2.04 -13.94 22.58
CA ILE A 164 -0.64 -13.83 22.16
C ILE A 164 0.26 -14.51 23.19
N SER A 165 1.19 -15.35 22.74
CA SER A 165 2.27 -15.92 23.57
C SER A 165 3.63 -15.57 22.97
N GLY A 166 4.39 -14.72 23.65
CA GLY A 166 5.76 -14.35 23.29
C GLY A 166 6.80 -15.07 24.15
N GLY A 167 7.66 -15.87 23.51
CA GLY A 167 8.79 -16.57 24.13
C GLY A 167 9.97 -15.65 24.46
N GLU A 168 11.03 -16.24 25.00
CA GLU A 168 12.19 -15.49 25.52
C GLU A 168 12.85 -14.62 24.43
N GLY A 169 13.19 -13.38 24.78
CA GLY A 169 13.96 -12.46 23.92
C GLY A 169 13.19 -11.80 22.75
N LEU A 170 11.86 -11.95 22.68
CA LEU A 170 11.02 -11.33 21.64
C LEU A 170 11.22 -9.80 21.54
N LEU A 171 11.74 -9.30 20.41
CA LEU A 171 11.71 -7.87 20.09
C LEU A 171 10.52 -7.54 19.17
N VAL A 172 9.75 -6.51 19.55
CA VAL A 172 8.71 -5.88 18.72
C VAL A 172 9.03 -4.40 18.51
N ALA A 173 9.62 -4.09 17.36
CA ALA A 173 10.22 -2.78 17.08
C ALA A 173 9.92 -2.26 15.68
N GLY A 174 9.63 -0.97 15.53
CA GLY A 174 9.59 -0.34 14.21
C GLY A 174 10.98 0.08 13.73
N ILE A 175 11.21 0.09 12.42
CA ILE A 175 12.38 0.74 11.81
C ILE A 175 11.98 1.66 10.65
N PRO A 176 12.68 2.80 10.44
CA PRO A 176 12.45 3.67 9.29
C PRO A 176 12.63 2.96 7.95
N VAL A 177 11.83 3.37 6.96
CA VAL A 177 11.95 2.87 5.57
C VAL A 177 13.34 3.18 5.03
N GLY A 178 14.10 2.12 4.68
CA GLY A 178 15.48 2.20 4.19
C GLY A 178 16.54 1.71 5.18
N GLU A 179 16.22 1.54 6.47
CA GLU A 179 17.07 0.79 7.40
C GLU A 179 16.91 -0.73 7.17
N THR A 180 17.90 -1.52 7.60
CA THR A 180 17.96 -2.96 7.33
C THR A 180 18.48 -3.80 8.49
N VAL A 181 17.89 -4.98 8.69
CA VAL A 181 18.30 -5.98 9.71
C VAL A 181 19.34 -6.98 9.20
N ALA A 182 19.99 -6.71 8.06
CA ALA A 182 20.96 -7.60 7.39
C ALA A 182 22.18 -8.02 8.24
N SER A 183 22.39 -7.40 9.41
CA SER A 183 23.45 -7.76 10.37
C SER A 183 22.94 -8.51 11.61
N GLY A 184 21.67 -8.92 11.63
CA GLY A 184 20.97 -9.41 12.83
C GLY A 184 20.24 -8.28 13.57
N VAL A 185 19.16 -8.63 14.27
CA VAL A 185 18.27 -7.66 14.96
C VAL A 185 18.99 -6.97 16.13
N GLU A 186 19.87 -7.71 16.81
CA GLU A 186 20.74 -7.24 17.91
C GLU A 186 21.67 -6.07 17.55
N ARG A 187 21.80 -5.75 16.25
CA ARG A 187 22.68 -4.69 15.73
C ARG A 187 21.93 -3.47 15.22
N LEU A 188 20.61 -3.41 15.41
CA LEU A 188 19.84 -2.19 15.27
C LEU A 188 20.24 -1.18 16.35
N ASP A 189 20.31 0.09 15.96
CA ASP A 189 20.58 1.21 16.85
C ASP A 189 19.32 1.51 17.69
N PRO A 190 19.35 1.39 19.04
CA PRO A 190 18.17 1.63 19.88
C PRO A 190 17.60 3.05 19.77
N GLU A 191 18.40 4.04 19.36
CA GLU A 191 17.92 5.43 19.15
C GLU A 191 17.18 5.61 17.83
N LYS A 192 17.22 4.63 16.91
CA LYS A 192 16.53 4.64 15.62
C LYS A 192 15.25 3.83 15.57
N LEU A 193 14.93 3.08 16.62
CA LEU A 193 13.72 2.26 16.65
C LEU A 193 12.48 3.18 16.71
N THR A 194 11.57 3.02 15.76
CA THR A 194 10.25 3.67 15.81
C THR A 194 9.29 2.80 16.63
N PRO A 195 8.17 3.37 17.14
CA PRO A 195 7.12 2.58 17.77
C PRO A 195 6.60 1.49 16.84
N SER A 196 6.35 0.32 17.42
CA SER A 196 5.58 -0.79 16.86
C SER A 196 4.68 -1.30 17.95
N HIS A 197 3.38 -1.25 17.71
CA HIS A 197 2.36 -1.53 18.72
C HIS A 197 1.95 -3.00 18.69
N ILE A 198 1.42 -3.51 19.79
CA ILE A 198 0.81 -4.85 19.89
C ILE A 198 -0.65 -4.69 20.33
N ILE A 199 -1.58 -5.45 19.74
CA ILE A 199 -2.96 -5.54 20.22
C ILE A 199 -3.46 -6.98 20.35
N SER A 200 -4.11 -7.30 21.48
CA SER A 200 -4.88 -8.55 21.68
C SER A 200 -6.28 -8.25 22.22
N THR A 201 -7.31 -8.71 21.50
CA THR A 201 -8.72 -8.53 21.88
C THR A 201 -9.33 -9.71 22.66
N ALA A 202 -8.53 -10.72 23.00
CA ALA A 202 -9.03 -11.97 23.56
C ALA A 202 -9.71 -11.80 24.93
N GLU A 203 -10.64 -12.70 25.25
CA GLU A 203 -11.31 -12.80 26.55
C GLU A 203 -10.69 -13.87 27.45
N GLY A 204 -10.72 -13.64 28.77
CA GLY A 204 -10.19 -14.55 29.78
C GLY A 204 -8.75 -14.25 30.16
N ALA A 205 -8.20 -15.02 31.11
CA ALA A 205 -6.80 -14.87 31.54
C ALA A 205 -5.81 -15.31 30.45
N ASN A 206 -4.60 -14.74 30.49
CA ASN A 206 -3.50 -15.02 29.56
C ASN A 206 -3.80 -14.64 28.09
N SER A 207 -4.47 -13.51 27.82
CA SER A 207 -4.61 -12.98 26.44
C SER A 207 -3.30 -12.46 25.86
N VAL A 208 -2.36 -12.06 26.73
CA VAL A 208 -0.97 -11.80 26.36
C VAL A 208 -0.07 -12.37 27.46
N HIS A 209 0.71 -13.39 27.12
CA HIS A 209 1.78 -13.95 27.94
C HIS A 209 3.13 -13.56 27.33
N LEU A 210 4.03 -12.96 28.11
CA LEU A 210 5.35 -12.52 27.66
C LEU A 210 6.44 -13.07 28.59
N ALA A 211 7.42 -13.76 28.01
CA ALA A 211 8.55 -14.33 28.72
C ALA A 211 9.71 -13.31 28.90
N ALA A 212 10.74 -13.75 29.61
CA ALA A 212 11.92 -12.95 29.95
C ALA A 212 12.61 -12.32 28.73
N GLY A 213 13.12 -11.08 28.90
CA GLY A 213 13.84 -10.37 27.84
C GLY A 213 12.97 -9.82 26.70
N THR A 214 11.64 -9.95 26.76
CA THR A 214 10.73 -9.36 25.76
C THR A 214 10.86 -7.83 25.77
N ARG A 215 11.02 -7.21 24.59
CA ARG A 215 11.05 -5.76 24.44
C ARG A 215 10.06 -5.27 23.37
N ILE A 216 9.18 -4.36 23.77
CA ILE A 216 8.17 -3.71 22.91
C ILE A 216 8.52 -2.22 22.82
N SER A 217 8.59 -1.70 21.60
CA SER A 217 8.94 -0.29 21.35
C SER A 217 7.76 0.67 21.49
N GLY A 218 6.58 0.27 21.03
CA GLY A 218 5.33 1.05 21.10
C GLY A 218 4.46 0.65 22.28
N ASP A 219 3.16 0.87 22.13
CA ASP A 219 2.16 0.54 23.14
C ASP A 219 1.77 -0.95 23.09
N LEU A 220 1.30 -1.47 24.23
CA LEU A 220 0.69 -2.80 24.36
C LEU A 220 -0.79 -2.64 24.72
N GLU A 221 -1.67 -2.99 23.80
CA GLU A 221 -3.12 -2.86 23.94
C GLU A 221 -3.75 -4.22 24.24
N VAL A 222 -4.48 -4.29 25.35
CA VAL A 222 -5.20 -5.48 25.79
C VAL A 222 -6.60 -5.14 26.24
N ARG A 223 -7.51 -6.11 26.18
CA ARG A 223 -8.90 -5.90 26.61
C ARG A 223 -9.07 -5.78 28.15
N ASP A 224 -8.16 -6.36 28.93
CA ASP A 224 -8.13 -6.29 30.40
C ASP A 224 -6.67 -6.37 30.89
N LEU A 225 -6.36 -5.66 31.98
CA LEU A 225 -5.06 -5.69 32.66
C LEU A 225 -4.90 -6.90 33.60
N ALA A 226 -6.00 -7.51 34.07
CA ALA A 226 -5.99 -8.68 34.97
C ALA A 226 -5.56 -9.99 34.27
N VAL A 227 -4.99 -9.86 33.07
CA VAL A 227 -4.87 -10.89 32.03
C VAL A 227 -3.46 -10.94 31.43
N LEU A 228 -2.62 -9.93 31.70
CA LEU A 228 -1.20 -9.92 31.37
C LEU A 228 -0.45 -10.91 32.27
N ASP A 229 0.01 -12.01 31.67
CA ASP A 229 0.81 -13.02 32.36
C ASP A 229 2.30 -12.80 32.04
N PHE A 230 2.94 -11.96 32.85
CA PHE A 230 4.40 -11.83 32.85
C PHE A 230 4.99 -12.97 33.67
N ASP A 231 5.96 -13.72 33.10
CA ASP A 231 6.66 -14.76 33.86
C ASP A 231 7.23 -14.18 35.17
N PRO A 232 6.86 -14.70 36.37
CA PRO A 232 7.36 -14.19 37.65
C PRO A 232 8.87 -14.43 37.87
N ALA A 233 9.56 -15.20 37.02
CA ALA A 233 11.02 -15.26 36.93
C ALA A 233 11.61 -14.25 35.93
N GLY A 234 10.80 -13.67 35.04
CA GLY A 234 11.18 -12.85 33.90
C GLY A 234 11.58 -11.41 34.24
N THR A 235 12.78 -11.23 34.80
CA THR A 235 13.41 -9.90 34.84
C THR A 235 13.74 -9.41 33.44
N GLY A 236 13.40 -8.16 33.11
CA GLY A 236 13.80 -7.51 31.86
C GLY A 236 12.76 -7.57 30.74
N ILE A 237 11.48 -7.49 31.07
CA ILE A 237 10.44 -7.14 30.09
C ILE A 237 10.37 -5.61 30.00
N GLU A 238 10.56 -5.06 28.80
CA GLU A 238 10.59 -3.62 28.52
C GLU A 238 9.44 -3.22 27.59
N ILE A 239 8.64 -2.22 27.97
CA ILE A 239 7.63 -1.60 27.11
C ILE A 239 7.97 -0.11 27.01
N GLY A 240 8.22 0.37 25.80
CA GLY A 240 8.61 1.76 25.51
C GLY A 240 7.44 2.73 25.46
N GLY A 241 6.26 2.25 25.05
CA GLY A 241 4.99 2.96 25.13
C GLY A 241 4.23 2.70 26.42
N GLN A 242 2.91 2.83 26.35
CA GLN A 242 1.96 2.60 27.42
C GLN A 242 1.34 1.20 27.33
N VAL A 243 0.80 0.73 28.45
CA VAL A 243 -0.09 -0.44 28.47
C VAL A 243 -1.52 0.07 28.55
N LEU A 244 -2.31 -0.20 27.51
CA LEU A 244 -3.65 0.36 27.32
C LEU A 244 -4.73 -0.72 27.49
N THR A 245 -5.89 -0.33 28.05
CA THR A 245 -7.06 -1.19 28.20
C THR A 245 -8.20 -0.77 27.27
N THR A 246 -8.52 -1.60 26.28
CA THR A 246 -9.64 -1.37 25.36
C THR A 246 -10.96 -1.90 25.93
N ALA A 247 -11.85 -0.99 26.35
CA ALA A 247 -13.14 -1.35 26.96
C ALA A 247 -14.15 -2.02 26.00
N SER A 248 -13.86 -1.96 24.69
CA SER A 248 -14.56 -2.65 23.61
C SER A 248 -13.51 -3.30 22.70
N PRO A 249 -13.75 -4.50 22.14
CA PRO A 249 -12.82 -5.10 21.18
C PRO A 249 -12.55 -4.15 20.01
N GLU A 250 -11.27 -3.88 19.74
CA GLU A 250 -10.90 -3.23 18.50
C GLU A 250 -11.16 -4.17 17.31
N LYS A 251 -11.54 -3.60 16.17
CA LYS A 251 -11.93 -4.40 15.01
C LYS A 251 -10.69 -4.83 14.22
N ILE A 252 -10.09 -5.95 14.63
CA ILE A 252 -9.04 -6.64 13.86
C ILE A 252 -9.52 -6.80 12.39
N PRO A 253 -8.72 -6.43 11.37
CA PRO A 253 -9.15 -6.49 9.98
C PRO A 253 -9.50 -7.94 9.55
N HIS A 254 -10.69 -8.12 8.97
CA HIS A 254 -11.05 -9.36 8.29
C HIS A 254 -10.79 -9.22 6.79
N ILE A 255 -9.95 -10.10 6.23
CA ILE A 255 -9.57 -10.09 4.81
C ILE A 255 -10.26 -11.28 4.14
N PRO A 256 -11.38 -11.10 3.41
CA PRO A 256 -12.08 -12.21 2.77
C PRO A 256 -11.22 -12.84 1.68
N LEU A 257 -10.71 -14.05 1.95
CA LEU A 257 -9.74 -14.72 1.07
C LEU A 257 -10.33 -15.03 -0.33
N SER A 258 -11.65 -15.19 -0.43
CA SER A 258 -12.40 -15.36 -1.68
C SER A 258 -12.12 -14.30 -2.73
N ASP A 259 -11.84 -13.07 -2.29
CA ASP A 259 -11.77 -11.89 -3.16
C ASP A 259 -10.44 -11.87 -3.95
N TYR A 260 -9.53 -12.77 -3.62
CA TYR A 260 -8.26 -13.00 -4.30
C TYR A 260 -8.23 -14.27 -5.16
N ASP A 261 -9.36 -14.97 -5.34
CA ASP A 261 -9.42 -16.13 -6.24
C ASP A 261 -9.24 -15.68 -7.71
N PRO A 262 -8.15 -16.06 -8.39
CA PRO A 262 -7.89 -15.63 -9.77
C PRO A 262 -8.68 -16.44 -10.80
N ALA A 263 -9.68 -17.25 -10.41
CA ALA A 263 -10.57 -18.00 -11.31
C ALA A 263 -11.21 -17.17 -12.45
N ALA A 264 -11.36 -15.86 -12.26
CA ALA A 264 -11.90 -14.92 -13.26
C ALA A 264 -10.82 -14.12 -14.02
N MET A 265 -9.53 -14.31 -13.72
CA MET A 265 -8.43 -13.54 -14.32
C MET A 265 -8.01 -14.10 -15.69
N PRO A 266 -7.59 -13.23 -16.64
CA PRO A 266 -6.88 -13.68 -17.83
C PRO A 266 -5.50 -14.27 -17.46
N ASP A 267 -4.97 -15.12 -18.34
CA ASP A 267 -3.66 -15.77 -18.19
C ASP A 267 -3.49 -16.60 -16.90
N LEU A 268 -4.61 -17.10 -16.34
CA LEU A 268 -4.63 -18.03 -15.21
C LEU A 268 -3.95 -19.36 -15.53
N GLN A 269 -2.97 -19.75 -14.70
CA GLN A 269 -2.33 -21.07 -14.73
C GLN A 269 -2.94 -21.98 -13.67
N VAL A 270 -3.48 -23.13 -14.08
CA VAL A 270 -4.01 -24.14 -13.15
C VAL A 270 -2.91 -25.15 -12.82
N LEU A 271 -2.58 -25.28 -11.53
CA LEU A 271 -1.62 -26.26 -11.01
C LEU A 271 -2.28 -27.64 -10.94
N VAL A 272 -1.84 -28.58 -11.77
CA VAL A 272 -2.50 -29.90 -11.97
C VAL A 272 -1.91 -30.99 -11.06
N GLY A 273 -0.64 -30.91 -10.70
CA GLY A 273 -0.02 -31.73 -9.65
C GLY A 273 -0.22 -31.14 -8.25
N ASN A 274 0.17 -31.88 -7.22
CA ASN A 274 0.17 -31.46 -5.81
C ASN A 274 1.57 -31.45 -5.16
N ASP A 275 2.63 -31.73 -5.94
CA ASP A 275 4.00 -31.89 -5.43
C ASP A 275 5.00 -31.36 -6.46
N TYR A 276 5.72 -30.31 -6.11
CA TYR A 276 6.61 -29.51 -6.96
C TYR A 276 7.97 -29.30 -6.27
N SER A 277 9.01 -28.95 -7.03
CA SER A 277 10.39 -28.93 -6.49
C SER A 277 11.22 -27.74 -6.97
N GLY A 278 11.22 -26.65 -6.19
CA GLY A 278 12.13 -25.52 -6.39
C GLY A 278 11.80 -24.69 -7.63
N GLU A 279 10.51 -24.35 -7.79
CA GLU A 279 10.02 -23.66 -8.98
C GLU A 279 10.00 -22.13 -8.79
N THR A 280 10.37 -21.43 -9.86
CA THR A 280 10.13 -20.00 -10.04
C THR A 280 8.78 -19.82 -10.75
N VAL A 281 7.84 -19.11 -10.13
CA VAL A 281 6.49 -18.91 -10.66
C VAL A 281 6.18 -17.42 -10.88
N THR A 282 5.34 -17.14 -11.89
CA THR A 282 5.00 -15.78 -12.35
C THR A 282 3.51 -15.68 -12.67
N GLY A 283 2.88 -14.52 -12.40
CA GLY A 283 1.49 -14.26 -12.81
C GLY A 283 0.44 -14.88 -11.88
N PHE A 284 -0.71 -15.26 -12.43
CA PHE A 284 -1.81 -15.86 -11.66
C PHE A 284 -1.72 -17.39 -11.68
N LEU A 285 -1.65 -18.01 -10.50
CA LEU A 285 -1.67 -19.46 -10.32
C LEU A 285 -2.81 -19.87 -9.39
N ARG A 286 -3.50 -20.97 -9.71
CA ARG A 286 -4.56 -21.56 -8.88
C ARG A 286 -4.39 -23.07 -8.75
N TRP A 287 -4.45 -23.56 -7.53
CA TRP A 287 -4.54 -24.99 -7.21
C TRP A 287 -5.86 -25.25 -6.48
N GLN A 288 -6.40 -26.46 -6.65
CA GLN A 288 -7.59 -26.91 -5.95
C GLN A 288 -7.46 -28.39 -5.56
N GLY A 289 -7.64 -28.68 -4.27
CA GLY A 289 -7.66 -30.04 -3.76
C GLY A 289 -8.86 -30.82 -4.30
N ASN A 290 -8.66 -32.11 -4.62
CA ASN A 290 -9.76 -33.00 -5.00
C ASN A 290 -10.51 -33.52 -3.76
N SER A 291 -9.90 -33.38 -2.58
CA SER A 291 -10.40 -33.76 -1.27
C SER A 291 -9.78 -32.90 -0.17
N SER A 292 -10.41 -32.85 1.00
CA SER A 292 -9.87 -32.15 2.19
C SER A 292 -8.70 -32.88 2.87
N ALA A 293 -8.03 -33.78 2.15
CA ALA A 293 -6.79 -34.46 2.55
C ALA A 293 -5.66 -34.27 1.51
N ASP A 294 -5.96 -33.62 0.38
CA ASP A 294 -4.94 -33.18 -0.57
C ASP A 294 -4.29 -31.88 -0.06
N GLN A 295 -2.98 -31.77 -0.26
CA GLN A 295 -2.17 -30.61 0.11
C GLN A 295 -1.21 -30.29 -1.03
N LEU A 296 -1.09 -29.02 -1.39
CA LEU A 296 -0.07 -28.54 -2.33
C LEU A 296 1.29 -28.48 -1.64
N ARG A 297 2.34 -29.04 -2.27
CA ARG A 297 3.69 -29.13 -1.71
C ARG A 297 4.75 -28.56 -2.64
N PHE A 298 5.65 -27.76 -2.07
CA PHE A 298 6.90 -27.32 -2.71
C PHE A 298 8.09 -27.78 -1.85
N ARG A 299 8.88 -28.74 -2.32
CA ARG A 299 9.87 -29.46 -1.47
C ARG A 299 11.26 -28.83 -1.37
N ASN A 300 11.62 -27.94 -2.30
CA ASN A 300 12.96 -27.37 -2.46
C ASN A 300 12.90 -25.84 -2.56
N GLY A 301 12.04 -25.23 -1.72
CA GLY A 301 11.68 -23.82 -1.74
C GLY A 301 10.74 -23.43 -2.87
N LEU A 302 10.35 -22.15 -2.85
CA LEU A 302 9.48 -21.51 -3.83
C LEU A 302 9.99 -20.09 -4.14
N GLU A 303 10.03 -19.71 -5.41
CA GLU A 303 10.40 -18.36 -5.84
C GLU A 303 9.23 -17.68 -6.57
N LEU A 304 8.83 -16.51 -6.08
CA LEU A 304 7.75 -15.70 -6.65
C LEU A 304 8.36 -14.54 -7.44
N ASP A 305 8.09 -14.46 -8.76
CA ASP A 305 8.44 -13.30 -9.59
C ASP A 305 7.15 -12.60 -10.06
N GLY A 306 6.58 -11.80 -9.17
CA GLY A 306 5.30 -11.13 -9.40
C GLY A 306 4.16 -12.14 -9.56
N ALA A 307 4.05 -13.06 -8.61
CA ALA A 307 3.06 -14.14 -8.64
C ALA A 307 2.01 -14.03 -7.54
N LEU A 308 0.77 -14.42 -7.86
CA LEU A 308 -0.28 -14.74 -6.90
C LEU A 308 -0.54 -16.25 -7.02
N ILE A 309 -0.32 -17.01 -5.94
CA ILE A 309 -0.78 -18.40 -5.83
C ILE A 309 -2.01 -18.44 -4.95
N PHE A 310 -3.13 -18.88 -5.51
CA PHE A 310 -4.34 -19.23 -4.77
C PHE A 310 -4.44 -20.74 -4.59
N VAL A 311 -4.67 -21.19 -3.36
CA VAL A 311 -4.73 -22.61 -2.99
C VAL A 311 -6.07 -22.88 -2.30
N ASP A 312 -6.96 -23.58 -3.00
CA ASP A 312 -8.18 -24.11 -2.38
C ASP A 312 -7.85 -25.46 -1.70
N GLY A 313 -7.53 -25.40 -0.41
CA GLY A 313 -6.97 -26.47 0.41
C GLY A 313 -5.71 -26.04 1.18
N ASP A 314 -4.90 -27.00 1.63
CA ASP A 314 -3.68 -26.75 2.41
C ASP A 314 -2.44 -26.55 1.52
N LEU A 315 -1.50 -25.71 1.97
CA LEU A 315 -0.19 -25.45 1.33
C LEU A 315 0.96 -25.71 2.32
N HIS A 316 1.97 -26.48 1.90
CA HIS A 316 3.21 -26.69 2.64
C HIS A 316 4.43 -26.46 1.75
N ILE A 317 5.34 -25.57 2.18
CA ILE A 317 6.57 -25.23 1.48
C ILE A 317 7.76 -25.54 2.37
N SER A 318 8.63 -26.46 1.94
CA SER A 318 9.89 -26.81 2.61
C SER A 318 11.06 -26.20 1.85
N GLY A 319 11.98 -25.51 2.53
CA GLY A 319 13.14 -24.82 1.93
C GLY A 319 12.93 -23.32 1.67
N GLY A 320 12.01 -22.68 2.41
CA GLY A 320 11.76 -21.25 2.38
C GLY A 320 11.04 -20.71 1.13
N VAL A 321 10.70 -19.42 1.15
CA VAL A 321 10.05 -18.71 0.04
C VAL A 321 10.81 -17.41 -0.22
N ARG A 322 11.02 -17.05 -1.50
CA ARG A 322 11.78 -15.86 -1.91
C ARG A 322 11.15 -15.13 -3.10
N GLY A 323 11.60 -13.91 -3.36
CA GLY A 323 11.08 -13.02 -4.40
C GLY A 323 9.87 -12.19 -3.97
N THR A 324 9.13 -11.67 -4.94
CA THR A 324 7.97 -10.80 -4.76
C THR A 324 6.67 -11.51 -5.17
N GLY A 325 5.68 -11.61 -4.27
CA GLY A 325 4.41 -12.25 -4.58
C GLY A 325 3.43 -12.38 -3.41
N ALA A 326 2.36 -13.14 -3.63
CA ALA A 326 1.34 -13.44 -2.63
C ALA A 326 0.95 -14.93 -2.64
N LEU A 327 0.76 -15.48 -1.46
CA LEU A 327 0.21 -16.80 -1.20
C LEU A 327 -1.15 -16.61 -0.50
N VAL A 328 -2.23 -17.12 -1.08
CA VAL A 328 -3.58 -17.11 -0.51
C VAL A 328 -4.05 -18.56 -0.40
N VAL A 329 -4.37 -18.99 0.81
CA VAL A 329 -4.62 -20.41 1.14
C VAL A 329 -5.92 -20.51 1.93
N THR A 330 -6.90 -21.27 1.43
CA THR A 330 -8.19 -21.43 2.15
C THR A 330 -8.07 -22.39 3.35
N GLY A 331 -7.16 -23.35 3.28
CA GLY A 331 -6.77 -24.24 4.37
C GLY A 331 -5.56 -23.71 5.15
N ASN A 332 -4.75 -24.63 5.70
CA ASN A 332 -3.57 -24.32 6.49
C ASN A 332 -2.36 -23.98 5.59
N LEU A 333 -1.54 -23.02 6.02
CA LEU A 333 -0.28 -22.65 5.38
C LEU A 333 0.91 -23.00 6.28
N THR A 334 1.84 -23.82 5.79
CA THR A 334 3.12 -24.13 6.46
C THR A 334 4.29 -23.69 5.59
N ILE A 335 5.22 -22.93 6.14
CA ILE A 335 6.49 -22.55 5.51
C ILE A 335 7.64 -22.95 6.44
N GLU A 336 8.51 -23.84 5.97
CA GLU A 336 9.67 -24.36 6.68
C GLU A 336 10.98 -23.97 5.97
N GLY A 337 11.98 -23.57 6.74
CA GLY A 337 13.29 -23.11 6.27
C GLY A 337 13.32 -21.60 6.03
N GLY A 338 14.43 -20.97 6.41
CA GLY A 338 14.59 -19.52 6.32
C GLY A 338 14.63 -18.98 4.89
N ALA A 339 13.94 -17.86 4.65
CA ALA A 339 14.28 -17.02 3.50
C ALA A 339 15.53 -16.19 3.84
N ALA A 340 16.43 -16.06 2.86
CA ALA A 340 17.52 -15.10 2.94
C ALA A 340 16.96 -13.66 2.91
N LEU A 341 17.58 -12.75 3.66
CA LEU A 341 17.23 -11.33 3.60
C LEU A 341 17.76 -10.70 2.30
N ASP A 342 16.89 -10.61 1.30
CA ASP A 342 17.11 -9.83 0.08
C ASP A 342 16.19 -8.58 0.09
N THR A 343 16.64 -7.46 -0.49
CA THR A 343 15.83 -6.23 -0.56
C THR A 343 14.64 -6.34 -1.50
N ASP A 344 14.71 -7.28 -2.45
CA ASP A 344 13.66 -7.51 -3.45
C ASP A 344 12.66 -8.61 -3.02
N ASN A 345 12.82 -9.17 -1.81
CA ASN A 345 11.85 -10.09 -1.20
C ASN A 345 10.68 -9.30 -0.58
N ARG A 346 9.45 -9.52 -1.08
CA ARG A 346 8.21 -8.85 -0.62
C ARG A 346 7.01 -9.79 -0.76
N MET A 347 6.42 -10.19 0.36
CA MET A 347 5.49 -11.32 0.38
C MET A 347 4.23 -11.05 1.20
N ALA A 348 3.08 -11.43 0.66
CA ALA A 348 1.87 -11.58 1.45
C ALA A 348 1.60 -13.08 1.67
N ALA A 349 1.39 -13.51 2.90
CA ALA A 349 0.98 -14.87 3.25
C ALA A 349 -0.37 -14.82 3.97
N LEU A 350 -1.43 -15.29 3.32
CA LEU A 350 -2.81 -15.27 3.82
C LEU A 350 -3.35 -16.69 3.96
N SER A 351 -3.92 -17.01 5.13
CA SER A 351 -4.37 -18.37 5.50
C SER A 351 -5.76 -18.37 6.13
N GLY A 352 -6.66 -19.25 5.67
CA GLY A 352 -7.96 -19.51 6.32
C GLY A 352 -7.84 -20.49 7.48
N GLY A 353 -6.92 -21.44 7.36
CA GLY A 353 -6.51 -22.36 8.43
C GLY A 353 -5.37 -21.78 9.28
N LYS A 354 -4.68 -22.65 10.03
CA LYS A 354 -3.48 -22.27 10.81
C LYS A 354 -2.35 -21.86 9.86
N LEU A 355 -1.68 -20.76 10.17
CA LEU A 355 -0.43 -20.36 9.52
C LEU A 355 0.75 -20.72 10.41
N THR A 356 1.76 -21.41 9.88
CA THR A 356 2.99 -21.80 10.59
C THR A 356 4.21 -21.39 9.79
N LEU A 357 5.10 -20.59 10.39
CA LEU A 357 6.40 -20.19 9.86
C LEU A 357 7.49 -20.79 10.75
N HIS A 358 8.41 -21.57 10.19
CA HIS A 358 9.53 -22.14 10.93
C HIS A 358 10.85 -21.87 10.20
N GLY A 359 11.77 -21.19 10.89
CA GLY A 359 13.10 -20.88 10.39
C GLY A 359 14.21 -21.71 11.03
N ASP A 360 15.43 -21.46 10.58
CA ASP A 360 16.68 -22.05 11.07
C ASP A 360 17.37 -21.21 12.17
N GLY A 361 16.72 -20.15 12.68
CA GLY A 361 17.21 -19.31 13.78
C GLY A 361 16.85 -17.82 13.63
N GLN A 362 16.55 -17.15 14.76
CA GLN A 362 16.01 -15.78 14.81
C GLN A 362 16.81 -14.71 14.04
N ASN A 363 18.14 -14.86 13.94
CA ASN A 363 19.06 -13.96 13.23
C ASN A 363 19.54 -14.50 11.87
N ALA A 364 19.04 -15.67 11.45
CA ALA A 364 19.43 -16.34 10.20
C ALA A 364 18.27 -16.41 9.20
N SER A 365 17.04 -16.54 9.70
CA SER A 365 15.82 -16.70 8.91
C SER A 365 14.95 -15.46 8.97
N TYR A 366 14.49 -15.00 7.82
CA TYR A 366 13.67 -13.80 7.70
C TYR A 366 12.37 -14.07 6.92
N PHE A 367 11.31 -13.35 7.25
CA PHE A 367 10.10 -13.24 6.41
C PHE A 367 9.81 -11.76 6.16
N LEU A 368 9.56 -11.35 4.92
CA LEU A 368 9.43 -9.95 4.54
C LEU A 368 8.04 -9.67 3.93
N GLY A 369 7.20 -8.95 4.68
CA GLY A 369 5.87 -8.50 4.27
C GLY A 369 4.77 -8.81 5.29
N MET A 370 3.57 -9.08 4.80
CA MET A 370 2.36 -9.22 5.61
C MET A 370 2.01 -10.70 5.83
N VAL A 371 1.69 -11.05 7.07
CA VAL A 371 1.21 -12.39 7.45
C VAL A 371 -0.21 -12.26 8.02
N TYR A 372 -1.18 -12.96 7.42
CA TYR A 372 -2.59 -12.92 7.80
C TYR A 372 -3.14 -14.34 8.03
N SER A 373 -3.93 -14.53 9.08
CA SER A 373 -4.51 -15.83 9.41
C SER A 373 -5.89 -15.72 10.08
N GLU A 374 -6.90 -16.33 9.48
CA GLU A 374 -8.20 -16.61 10.13
C GLU A 374 -8.08 -17.79 11.13
N GLY A 375 -7.06 -18.65 10.98
CA GLY A 375 -6.63 -19.60 12.01
C GLY A 375 -5.70 -18.97 13.05
N GLY A 376 -4.98 -19.82 13.80
CA GLY A 376 -3.88 -19.38 14.66
C GLY A 376 -2.57 -19.18 13.88
N ILE A 377 -1.68 -18.34 14.42
CA ILE A 377 -0.33 -18.11 13.88
C ILE A 377 0.69 -18.76 14.81
N GLU A 378 1.69 -19.42 14.24
CA GLU A 378 2.87 -19.93 14.94
C GLU A 378 4.11 -19.49 14.14
N ALA A 379 5.02 -18.75 14.76
CA ALA A 379 6.28 -18.35 14.13
C ALA A 379 7.47 -18.68 15.06
N THR A 380 8.35 -19.55 14.60
CA THR A 380 9.41 -20.16 15.42
C THR A 380 10.77 -20.06 14.75
N ASP A 381 11.77 -19.56 15.47
CA ASP A 381 13.17 -19.43 15.03
C ASP A 381 13.37 -18.52 13.79
N LEU A 382 12.71 -17.35 13.73
CA LEU A 382 12.80 -16.38 12.60
C LEU A 382 12.49 -14.92 12.96
N THR A 383 12.95 -13.97 12.14
CA THR A 383 12.55 -12.55 12.21
C THR A 383 11.55 -12.19 11.12
N VAL A 384 10.37 -11.71 11.52
CA VAL A 384 9.35 -11.14 10.62
C VAL A 384 9.64 -9.65 10.42
N LEU A 385 9.52 -9.17 9.19
CA LEU A 385 9.68 -7.77 8.79
C LEU A 385 8.39 -7.31 8.10
N GLY A 386 7.56 -6.52 8.79
CA GLY A 386 6.21 -6.17 8.36
C GLY A 386 5.21 -6.29 9.50
N THR A 387 4.08 -6.99 9.30
CA THR A 387 3.02 -7.13 10.31
C THR A 387 2.45 -8.55 10.38
N LEU A 388 2.07 -8.98 11.59
CA LEU A 388 1.37 -10.22 11.89
C LEU A 388 -0.08 -9.92 12.28
N VAL A 389 -1.05 -10.48 11.56
CA VAL A 389 -2.49 -10.29 11.80
C VAL A 389 -3.20 -11.63 11.95
N GLN A 390 -3.61 -11.95 13.18
CA GLN A 390 -4.40 -13.12 13.53
C GLN A 390 -5.86 -12.66 13.75
N ALA A 391 -6.79 -13.08 12.89
CA ALA A 391 -8.15 -12.51 12.84
C ALA A 391 -9.27 -13.44 13.35
N GLY A 392 -8.98 -14.71 13.61
CA GLY A 392 -9.96 -15.67 14.13
C GLY A 392 -10.09 -15.66 15.65
N ASP A 393 -11.29 -15.39 16.16
CA ASP A 393 -11.62 -15.41 17.58
C ASP A 393 -11.17 -16.72 18.27
N GLY A 394 -10.50 -16.59 19.42
CA GLY A 394 -10.10 -17.73 20.26
C GLY A 394 -9.04 -18.64 19.64
N LYS A 395 -8.31 -18.21 18.62
CA LYS A 395 -7.05 -18.84 18.17
C LYS A 395 -5.85 -18.13 18.80
N SER A 396 -4.71 -18.81 18.92
CA SER A 396 -3.49 -18.19 19.44
C SER A 396 -2.60 -17.64 18.34
N LEU A 397 -1.82 -16.61 18.67
CA LEU A 397 -0.61 -16.19 17.98
C LEU A 397 0.58 -16.52 18.90
N THR A 398 1.46 -17.41 18.46
CA THR A 398 2.60 -17.91 19.25
C THR A 398 3.92 -17.56 18.56
N LEU A 399 4.86 -16.97 19.31
CA LEU A 399 6.18 -16.54 18.84
C LEU A 399 7.26 -17.17 19.72
N GLU A 400 8.08 -18.07 19.16
CA GLU A 400 9.15 -18.77 19.90
C GLU A 400 10.51 -18.49 19.24
N HIS A 401 11.43 -17.85 19.97
CA HIS A 401 12.70 -17.30 19.41
C HIS A 401 12.47 -16.51 18.11
N ALA A 402 11.51 -15.58 18.16
CA ALA A 402 11.11 -14.80 17.00
C ALA A 402 11.09 -13.30 17.30
N ASN A 403 11.35 -12.48 16.28
CA ASN A 403 11.26 -11.02 16.34
C ASN A 403 10.23 -10.51 15.33
N VAL A 404 9.57 -9.39 15.63
CA VAL A 404 8.64 -8.73 14.72
C VAL A 404 9.07 -7.27 14.53
N ILE A 405 9.57 -6.97 13.33
CA ILE A 405 10.14 -5.68 12.98
C ILE A 405 9.20 -4.95 12.02
N LEU A 406 8.43 -4.00 12.54
CA LEU A 406 7.49 -3.23 11.74
C LEU A 406 8.26 -2.33 10.76
N ARG A 407 7.93 -2.46 9.47
CA ARG A 407 8.38 -1.56 8.41
C ARG A 407 7.17 -1.16 7.59
N GLU A 408 6.86 0.12 7.54
CA GLU A 408 5.59 0.63 6.97
C GLU A 408 5.41 0.26 5.49
N ASP A 409 6.51 0.17 4.72
CA ASP A 409 6.51 -0.26 3.31
C ASP A 409 6.37 -1.78 3.11
N LEU A 410 6.25 -2.56 4.20
CA LEU A 410 5.99 -4.00 4.22
C LEU A 410 4.68 -4.38 4.94
N ALA A 411 4.12 -3.45 5.73
CA ALA A 411 2.77 -3.60 6.28
C ALA A 411 1.69 -3.50 5.18
N GLU A 412 1.94 -2.73 4.11
CA GLU A 412 1.06 -2.64 2.94
C GLU A 412 1.46 -3.63 1.85
N ALA A 413 0.65 -4.68 1.66
CA ALA A 413 0.84 -5.70 0.64
C ALA A 413 0.39 -5.23 -0.77
N GLU A 414 1.15 -4.31 -1.38
CA GLU A 414 1.06 -4.00 -2.81
C GLU A 414 1.95 -4.97 -3.61
N VAL A 415 1.35 -6.01 -4.21
CA VAL A 415 2.08 -7.00 -5.02
C VAL A 415 1.98 -6.66 -6.52
N PRO A 416 3.09 -6.35 -7.20
CA PRO A 416 3.11 -6.18 -8.65
C PRO A 416 3.10 -7.56 -9.34
N ILE A 417 2.00 -7.90 -10.00
CA ILE A 417 1.84 -9.17 -10.70
C ILE A 417 2.40 -9.05 -12.13
N ASN A 418 3.35 -9.93 -12.46
CA ASN A 418 4.00 -10.01 -13.76
C ASN A 418 3.19 -10.93 -14.68
N VAL A 419 2.23 -10.35 -15.41
CA VAL A 419 1.45 -11.10 -16.42
C VAL A 419 2.32 -11.34 -17.64
N GLY A 420 2.76 -12.59 -17.81
CA GLY A 420 3.65 -13.04 -18.88
C GLY A 420 2.95 -13.09 -20.24
N THR A 421 2.78 -11.92 -20.88
CA THR A 421 2.23 -11.81 -22.24
C THR A 421 3.08 -12.59 -23.24
N THR A 422 2.71 -13.85 -23.47
CA THR A 422 3.33 -14.72 -24.47
C THR A 422 2.89 -14.27 -25.86
N THR A 423 3.44 -13.13 -26.28
CA THR A 423 3.36 -12.62 -27.64
C THR A 423 4.05 -13.63 -28.54
N THR A 424 3.30 -14.64 -28.97
CA THR A 424 3.71 -15.64 -29.94
C THR A 424 4.03 -14.89 -31.22
N THR A 425 5.29 -14.49 -31.33
CA THR A 425 5.79 -13.73 -32.46
C THR A 425 5.97 -14.74 -33.58
N THR A 426 4.87 -15.05 -34.27
CA THR A 426 4.85 -15.77 -35.53
C THR A 426 5.66 -14.95 -36.51
N THR A 427 6.97 -15.21 -36.51
CA THR A 427 7.94 -14.67 -37.45
C THR A 427 7.60 -15.25 -38.80
N THR A 428 6.63 -14.61 -39.44
CA THR A 428 6.15 -14.89 -40.80
C THR A 428 7.26 -14.44 -41.74
N THR A 429 8.35 -15.19 -41.75
CA THR A 429 9.53 -14.99 -42.57
C THR A 429 9.09 -15.07 -44.02
N THR A 430 8.82 -13.92 -44.61
CA THR A 430 8.35 -13.80 -45.98
C THR A 430 9.48 -14.29 -46.88
N PRO A 431 9.34 -15.44 -47.57
CA PRO A 431 10.46 -16.02 -48.28
C PRO A 431 10.83 -15.13 -49.46
N SER A 432 12.02 -14.53 -49.42
CA SER A 432 12.59 -13.76 -50.53
C SER A 432 12.89 -14.71 -51.70
N LEU A 433 11.91 -14.88 -52.59
CA LEU A 433 12.03 -15.72 -53.76
C LEU A 433 12.89 -15.04 -54.83
N LEU A 434 14.15 -15.43 -54.94
CA LEU A 434 14.90 -15.23 -56.18
C LEU A 434 14.28 -16.06 -57.32
N PRO A 435 14.25 -15.57 -58.56
CA PRO A 435 13.70 -16.32 -59.68
C PRO A 435 14.58 -17.54 -60.03
N GLY A 436 14.06 -18.77 -59.89
CA GLY A 436 14.62 -19.96 -60.56
C GLY A 436 14.65 -21.28 -59.78
N SER A 437 14.54 -21.28 -58.45
CA SER A 437 14.67 -22.50 -57.64
C SER A 437 13.35 -23.25 -57.44
N LYS A 438 13.25 -24.49 -57.96
CA LYS A 438 12.17 -25.43 -57.60
C LYS A 438 12.41 -25.98 -56.19
N ALA A 439 11.53 -25.66 -55.24
CA ALA A 439 11.50 -26.30 -53.92
C ALA A 439 10.51 -27.49 -53.92
N SER A 440 10.86 -28.57 -53.24
CA SER A 440 9.96 -29.72 -53.00
C SER A 440 9.40 -29.62 -51.59
N LEU A 441 8.08 -29.77 -51.43
CA LEU A 441 7.44 -29.78 -50.12
C LEU A 441 7.56 -31.17 -49.48
N THR A 442 8.54 -31.33 -48.59
CA THR A 442 8.64 -32.52 -47.73
C THR A 442 7.87 -32.27 -46.43
N LEU A 443 6.76 -32.97 -46.22
CA LEU A 443 6.03 -32.93 -44.95
C LEU A 443 6.79 -33.72 -43.87
N PRO A 444 6.93 -33.21 -42.64
CA PRO A 444 7.53 -33.97 -41.55
C PRO A 444 6.61 -35.13 -41.14
N SER A 445 7.15 -36.35 -41.12
CA SER A 445 6.43 -37.54 -40.68
C SER A 445 6.43 -37.65 -39.16
N SER A 446 5.25 -37.66 -38.54
CA SER A 446 5.10 -37.99 -37.12
C SER A 446 5.60 -39.42 -36.82
N PRO A 447 6.31 -39.66 -35.71
CA PRO A 447 6.73 -41.00 -35.33
C PRO A 447 5.52 -41.82 -34.84
N VAL A 448 5.23 -42.93 -35.54
CA VAL A 448 4.23 -43.92 -35.11
C VAL A 448 4.91 -45.28 -34.98
N THR A 449 4.86 -45.85 -33.78
CA THR A 449 5.44 -47.16 -33.46
C THR A 449 4.51 -48.29 -33.92
N PRO A 450 4.85 -49.13 -34.92
CA PRO A 450 3.93 -50.15 -35.43
C PRO A 450 4.18 -51.52 -34.78
N GLY A 451 3.19 -52.03 -34.04
CA GLY A 451 3.22 -53.37 -33.46
C GLY A 451 2.13 -54.28 -34.04
N THR A 452 2.53 -55.20 -34.93
CA THR A 452 1.73 -56.33 -35.47
C THR A 452 0.67 -55.97 -36.56
N PRO A 453 0.55 -56.73 -37.67
CA PRO A 453 -0.28 -56.34 -38.83
C PRO A 453 -1.53 -57.22 -39.11
N PRO A 454 -2.48 -56.73 -39.93
CA PRO A 454 -3.46 -57.57 -40.63
C PRO A 454 -3.48 -57.42 -42.17
N GLY A 455 -3.68 -58.56 -42.87
CA GLY A 455 -4.47 -58.76 -44.10
C GLY A 455 -4.35 -57.80 -45.33
N PRO A 456 -3.93 -58.28 -46.52
CA PRO A 456 -3.90 -57.47 -47.75
C PRO A 456 -5.21 -57.51 -48.57
N GLY A 457 -5.59 -56.35 -49.13
CA GLY A 457 -6.62 -56.20 -50.17
C GLY A 457 -7.28 -54.80 -50.16
N ASN A 458 -7.64 -54.18 -51.29
CA ASN A 458 -7.36 -54.56 -52.67
C ASN A 458 -7.49 -53.35 -53.63
N ILE A 459 -6.62 -53.30 -54.65
CA ILE A 459 -6.78 -52.68 -55.99
C ILE A 459 -7.27 -51.22 -56.13
N ALA A 460 -6.50 -50.43 -56.89
CA ALA A 460 -6.77 -49.03 -57.23
C ALA A 460 -7.93 -48.82 -58.23
N THR A 461 -8.37 -47.56 -58.34
CA THR A 461 -8.89 -47.00 -59.60
C THR A 461 -8.42 -45.56 -59.72
N ALA A 462 -7.94 -45.18 -60.91
CA ALA A 462 -7.55 -43.81 -61.24
C ALA A 462 -8.26 -43.37 -62.52
N MET A 463 -8.68 -42.11 -62.59
CA MET A 463 -9.09 -41.47 -63.84
C MET A 463 -8.80 -39.96 -63.79
N ASN A 464 -8.60 -39.33 -64.94
CA ASN A 464 -7.86 -38.08 -65.08
C ASN A 464 -8.55 -37.08 -66.02
N VAL A 465 -8.75 -35.85 -65.53
CA VAL A 465 -8.96 -34.57 -66.25
C VAL A 465 -10.15 -34.44 -67.24
N GLY A 466 -10.93 -33.37 -67.03
CA GLY A 466 -11.90 -32.79 -67.97
C GLY A 466 -13.25 -32.45 -67.29
N GLY A 467 -13.80 -31.23 -67.38
CA GLY A 467 -13.26 -29.99 -67.94
C GLY A 467 -14.36 -28.91 -68.10
N GLY A 468 -14.19 -27.75 -67.46
CA GLY A 468 -15.08 -26.59 -67.59
C GLY A 468 -16.33 -26.62 -66.69
N GLY A 469 -16.89 -25.45 -66.39
CA GLY A 469 -18.18 -25.29 -65.68
C GLY A 469 -18.06 -24.87 -64.22
N ALA A 470 -18.91 -23.91 -63.84
CA ALA A 470 -18.96 -23.21 -62.55
C ALA A 470 -19.29 -24.08 -61.31
N ASN A 471 -19.11 -23.48 -60.13
CA ASN A 471 -19.60 -23.88 -58.80
C ASN A 471 -18.96 -25.14 -58.19
N ASN A 472 -18.03 -24.94 -57.25
CA ASN A 472 -17.43 -26.01 -56.43
C ASN A 472 -17.87 -25.85 -54.95
N PRO A 473 -18.77 -26.70 -54.42
CA PRO A 473 -19.42 -26.52 -53.11
C PRO A 473 -18.53 -26.94 -51.91
N LYS A 474 -17.24 -26.61 -51.98
CA LYS A 474 -16.22 -26.93 -50.96
C LYS A 474 -15.67 -25.72 -50.21
N LEU A 475 -16.18 -24.52 -50.50
CA LEU A 475 -15.89 -23.33 -49.69
C LEU A 475 -16.84 -23.25 -48.49
N ASP A 476 -18.12 -23.56 -48.69
CA ASP A 476 -19.17 -23.44 -47.67
C ASP A 476 -18.95 -24.41 -46.50
N GLN A 477 -18.55 -25.66 -46.78
CA GLN A 477 -18.17 -26.63 -45.73
C GLN A 477 -16.94 -26.22 -44.91
N VAL A 478 -16.10 -25.30 -45.39
CA VAL A 478 -14.98 -24.74 -44.61
C VAL A 478 -15.44 -23.54 -43.78
N LEU A 479 -16.36 -22.73 -44.33
CA LEU A 479 -17.01 -21.62 -43.62
C LEU A 479 -17.89 -22.10 -42.45
N ASP A 480 -18.62 -23.21 -42.60
CA ASP A 480 -19.46 -23.75 -41.53
C ASP A 480 -18.61 -24.33 -40.37
N ILE A 481 -17.46 -24.93 -40.66
CA ILE A 481 -16.51 -25.38 -39.61
C ILE A 481 -15.89 -24.18 -38.87
N LEU A 482 -15.55 -23.11 -39.58
CA LEU A 482 -15.05 -21.87 -38.95
C LEU A 482 -16.13 -21.20 -38.08
N ARG A 483 -17.39 -21.14 -38.55
CA ARG A 483 -18.53 -20.61 -37.79
C ARG A 483 -18.90 -21.45 -36.57
N ALA A 484 -18.67 -22.76 -36.60
CA ALA A 484 -18.86 -23.63 -35.44
C ALA A 484 -17.75 -23.48 -34.38
N THR A 485 -16.61 -22.85 -34.70
CA THR A 485 -15.42 -22.80 -33.84
C THR A 485 -15.27 -21.46 -33.08
N VAL A 486 -15.91 -20.38 -33.53
CA VAL A 486 -15.93 -19.08 -32.83
C VAL A 486 -17.36 -18.55 -32.78
N GLY A 487 -17.99 -18.63 -31.61
CA GLY A 487 -19.27 -18.00 -31.34
C GLY A 487 -19.15 -16.48 -31.22
N GLU A 488 -20.23 -15.78 -31.58
CA GLU A 488 -20.41 -14.34 -31.38
C GLU A 488 -20.36 -14.01 -29.87
N VAL A 489 -19.99 -12.79 -29.40
CA VAL A 489 -20.61 -11.49 -29.72
C VAL A 489 -19.60 -10.35 -29.60
N PHE A 490 -19.59 -9.43 -30.58
CA PHE A 490 -19.60 -7.98 -30.33
C PHE A 490 -20.11 -7.26 -31.58
N THR A 491 -21.16 -6.45 -31.42
CA THR A 491 -21.84 -5.74 -32.52
C THR A 491 -21.41 -4.29 -32.63
N ASP A 492 -21.25 -3.87 -33.88
CA ASP A 492 -21.38 -2.50 -34.40
C ASP A 492 -20.36 -1.44 -33.92
N THR A 493 -19.40 -1.13 -34.80
CA THR A 493 -18.83 0.22 -34.91
C THR A 493 -18.44 0.47 -36.36
N THR A 494 -18.99 1.52 -36.96
CA THR A 494 -18.77 1.86 -38.37
C THR A 494 -17.48 2.66 -38.57
N VAL A 495 -16.59 2.17 -39.45
CA VAL A 495 -15.31 2.83 -39.79
C VAL A 495 -15.42 3.50 -41.16
N THR A 496 -15.61 4.82 -41.16
CA THR A 496 -15.61 5.64 -42.38
C THR A 496 -14.17 5.98 -42.78
N THR A 497 -13.67 5.40 -43.88
CA THR A 497 -12.35 5.74 -44.43
C THR A 497 -12.37 7.06 -45.20
N THR A 498 -11.52 8.02 -44.78
CA THR A 498 -11.24 9.27 -45.50
C THR A 498 -9.74 9.40 -45.73
N THR A 499 -9.32 9.46 -46.99
CA THR A 499 -7.90 9.67 -47.37
C THR A 499 -7.50 11.15 -47.32
N VAL A 500 -6.27 11.43 -46.89
CA VAL A 500 -5.69 12.80 -46.85
C VAL A 500 -4.37 12.83 -47.65
N PRO A 501 -4.17 13.76 -48.59
CA PRO A 501 -2.94 13.89 -49.38
C PRO A 501 -1.85 14.74 -48.68
N THR A 502 -0.64 14.75 -49.26
CA THR A 502 0.62 15.25 -48.65
C THR A 502 1.01 16.67 -49.09
N THR A 503 2.11 17.22 -48.52
CA THR A 503 2.76 18.55 -48.74
C THR A 503 2.05 19.74 -48.07
N THR A 504 2.73 20.78 -47.53
CA THR A 504 3.87 21.55 -48.09
C THR A 504 4.96 21.92 -47.04
N VAL A 505 5.66 23.06 -47.15
CA VAL A 505 7.10 23.26 -46.79
C VAL A 505 7.36 24.49 -45.88
N PHE A 506 8.34 24.35 -44.95
CA PHE A 506 9.26 25.32 -44.28
C PHE A 506 9.07 26.87 -44.40
N PRO A 507 9.41 27.70 -43.36
CA PRO A 507 10.82 27.88 -42.93
C PRO A 507 11.12 28.15 -41.44
N TRP A 508 12.41 28.44 -41.16
CA TRP A 508 13.14 28.39 -39.88
C TRP A 508 13.22 29.73 -39.10
N VAL A 509 13.52 29.64 -37.79
CA VAL A 509 14.39 30.59 -37.03
C VAL A 509 15.31 29.78 -36.08
N THR A 510 16.49 30.28 -35.70
CA THR A 510 17.53 29.49 -34.98
C THR A 510 18.45 30.33 -34.08
N THR A 511 18.71 29.84 -32.85
CA THR A 511 19.89 30.05 -31.95
C THR A 511 19.76 28.99 -30.83
N THR A 512 20.67 28.07 -30.46
CA THR A 512 22.16 27.96 -30.43
C THR A 512 22.80 28.86 -29.35
N VAL A 513 23.81 28.47 -28.53
CA VAL A 513 24.82 27.37 -28.61
C VAL A 513 25.21 26.82 -27.20
N THR A 514 26.10 25.82 -27.18
CA THR A 514 27.04 25.39 -26.10
C THR A 514 26.46 24.69 -24.86
N ASP A 515 27.10 23.69 -24.21
CA ASP A 515 28.21 22.73 -24.54
C ASP A 515 28.24 21.64 -23.41
N GLN A 516 29.01 20.53 -23.34
CA GLN A 516 30.14 19.96 -24.08
C GLN A 516 29.91 18.46 -24.47
N TRP A 517 30.98 17.63 -24.48
CA TRP A 517 31.01 16.16 -24.67
C TRP A 517 32.08 15.55 -23.70
N PRO A 518 32.02 14.25 -23.33
CA PRO A 518 32.63 13.19 -24.15
C PRO A 518 31.77 11.92 -24.31
N ARG A 519 32.23 11.00 -25.16
CA ARG A 519 31.50 9.82 -25.63
C ARG A 519 31.66 8.59 -24.72
N ALA A 520 30.56 7.90 -24.47
CA ALA A 520 30.52 6.44 -24.26
C ALA A 520 29.69 5.79 -25.38
N SER A 521 29.91 4.50 -25.65
CA SER A 521 29.36 3.80 -26.81
C SER A 521 27.92 3.30 -26.61
N PHE A 522 27.00 3.69 -27.50
CA PHE A 522 25.69 3.06 -27.60
C PHE A 522 25.77 1.69 -28.27
N ALA A 523 25.38 0.65 -27.53
CA ALA A 523 24.85 -0.58 -28.13
C ALA A 523 23.40 -0.34 -28.60
N PRO A 524 22.89 -1.08 -29.61
CA PRO A 524 21.51 -0.93 -30.04
C PRO A 524 20.53 -1.33 -28.92
N SER A 525 19.65 -0.42 -28.55
CA SER A 525 18.64 -0.64 -27.52
C SER A 525 17.68 -1.75 -27.91
N ARG A 526 17.54 -2.78 -27.07
CA ARG A 526 16.37 -3.66 -27.11
C ARG A 526 15.12 -2.80 -26.89
N VAL A 527 14.18 -2.84 -27.82
CA VAL A 527 12.82 -2.36 -27.56
C VAL A 527 12.19 -3.35 -26.59
N LEU A 528 12.11 -2.98 -25.32
CA LEU A 528 11.28 -3.69 -24.35
C LEU A 528 9.82 -3.43 -24.73
N ALA A 529 9.05 -4.50 -24.91
CA ALA A 529 7.60 -4.41 -25.02
C ALA A 529 7.02 -3.86 -23.70
N PRO A 530 5.90 -3.12 -23.74
CA PRO A 530 5.26 -2.63 -22.51
C PRO A 530 4.69 -3.81 -21.71
N GLN A 531 5.40 -4.23 -20.65
CA GLN A 531 4.83 -5.13 -19.66
C GLN A 531 3.67 -4.41 -18.95
N GLN A 532 2.47 -4.98 -19.03
CA GLN A 532 1.38 -4.58 -18.15
C GLN A 532 1.61 -5.21 -16.78
N ARG A 533 1.98 -4.38 -15.81
CA ARG A 533 2.04 -4.76 -14.40
C ARG A 533 0.69 -4.52 -13.76
N THR A 534 -0.04 -5.60 -13.49
CA THR A 534 -1.27 -5.54 -12.70
C THR A 534 -0.87 -5.39 -11.24
N ARG A 535 -1.31 -4.33 -10.56
CA ARG A 535 -1.09 -4.13 -9.13
C ARG A 535 -2.22 -4.80 -8.36
N LEU A 536 -1.89 -5.73 -7.47
CA LEU A 536 -2.84 -6.29 -6.52
C LEU A 536 -2.61 -5.65 -5.15
N LEU A 537 -3.58 -4.84 -4.70
CA LEU A 537 -3.69 -4.38 -3.32
C LEU A 537 -4.35 -5.51 -2.52
N LEU A 538 -3.57 -6.25 -1.73
CA LEU A 538 -4.07 -7.35 -0.89
C LEU A 538 -4.71 -6.87 0.43
N TRP A 539 -4.76 -5.55 0.63
CA TRP A 539 -5.34 -4.97 1.82
C TRP A 539 -5.71 -3.50 1.61
N ARG A 540 -6.95 -3.17 1.99
CA ARG A 540 -7.37 -1.82 2.37
C ARG A 540 -7.88 -1.91 3.82
N PRO A 541 -7.34 -1.15 4.78
CA PRO A 541 -8.15 -0.76 5.93
C PRO A 541 -9.37 0.02 5.41
N LEU A 542 -10.49 -0.11 6.12
CA LEU A 542 -11.78 0.52 5.78
C LEU A 542 -11.79 2.02 6.06
#